data_AF-V4VBG3-F1
#
_entry.id   AF-V4VBG3-F1
#
_cell.length_a   1.000
_cell.length_b   1.000
_cell.length_c   1.000
_cell.angle_alpha   90.00
_cell.angle_beta   90.00
_cell.angle_gamma   90.00
#
_symmetry.space_group_name_H-M   'P 1'
#
loop_
_entity.id
_entity.type
_entity.pdbx_description
1 polymer ?
#
loop_
_entity_poly.entity_id
_entity_poly.type
_entity_poly.pdbx_seq_one_letter_code
_entity_poly.pdbx_strand_id
1 'polypeptide(L)'
;KEMRLKELHKRSKGGKKKSWPQTWDGIQLLFGIIDIKVMSRVLKMARVTKEQLFWCEEKMKKLDLSDGKLKRDPSPILFPC
;
A
#
# COMPACT_ATOMS: atom_id res chain seq x y z
N LYS A 1 -8.53 -18.38 0.39
CA LYS A 1 -9.16 -17.59 1.48
C LYS A 1 -8.48 -16.23 1.48
N GLU A 2 -9.01 -15.24 0.74
CA GLU A 2 -8.35 -13.95 0.58
C GLU A 2 -8.54 -13.08 1.83
N MET A 3 -7.44 -12.54 2.36
CA MET A 3 -7.47 -11.67 3.53
C MET A 3 -7.63 -10.23 3.08
N ARG A 4 -8.60 -9.50 3.65
CA ARG A 4 -8.78 -8.09 3.31
C ARG A 4 -7.66 -7.26 3.93
N LEU A 5 -7.15 -6.26 3.20
CA LEU A 5 -6.17 -5.30 3.72
C LEU A 5 -6.62 -4.65 5.06
N LYS A 6 -7.94 -4.46 5.23
CA LYS A 6 -8.53 -3.95 6.47
C LYS A 6 -8.27 -4.88 7.67
N GLU A 7 -8.23 -6.18 7.45
CA GLU A 7 -7.92 -7.18 8.49
C GLU A 7 -6.43 -7.24 8.81
N LEU A 8 -5.55 -7.14 7.80
CA LEU A 8 -4.10 -6.96 7.99
C LEU A 8 -3.80 -5.73 8.84
N HIS A 9 -4.45 -4.61 8.53
CA HIS A 9 -4.31 -3.38 9.31
C HIS A 9 -4.88 -3.49 10.73
N LYS A 10 -5.99 -4.20 10.93
CA LYS A 10 -6.58 -4.43 12.26
C LYS A 10 -5.69 -5.32 13.14
N ARG A 11 -5.04 -6.34 12.55
CA ARG A 11 -4.01 -7.16 13.21
C ARG A 11 -2.80 -6.33 13.65
N SER A 12 -2.39 -5.36 12.83
CA SER A 12 -1.29 -4.44 13.18
C SER A 12 -1.68 -3.42 14.27
N LYS A 13 -2.96 -3.02 14.35
CA LYS A 13 -3.48 -2.09 15.36
C LYS A 13 -3.63 -2.67 16.78
N GLY A 14 -3.36 -3.95 16.99
CA GLY A 14 -3.27 -4.55 18.33
C GLY A 14 -2.05 -4.02 19.09
N GLY A 15 -2.15 -2.82 19.65
CA GLY A 15 -1.31 -2.34 20.76
C GLY A 15 0.20 -2.15 20.50
N LYS A 16 0.67 -2.03 19.25
CA LYS A 16 2.10 -1.80 18.97
C LYS A 16 2.37 -0.35 18.56
N LYS A 17 3.33 0.24 19.26
CA LYS A 17 3.83 1.62 19.19
C LYS A 17 3.98 2.10 17.73
N LYS A 18 3.94 3.42 17.49
CA LYS A 18 4.31 4.09 16.21
C LYS A 18 5.78 3.84 15.79
N SER A 19 6.43 2.82 16.35
CA SER A 19 7.81 2.43 16.08
C SER A 19 7.92 1.83 14.69
N TRP A 20 9.06 2.06 14.06
CA TRP A 20 9.46 1.38 12.85
C TRP A 20 9.34 -0.15 12.99
N PRO A 21 8.76 -0.87 12.00
CA PRO A 21 8.69 -2.32 12.04
C PRO A 21 10.08 -2.93 12.10
N GLN A 22 10.27 -3.91 12.98
CA GLN A 22 11.57 -4.58 13.16
C GLN A 22 11.73 -5.81 12.25
N THR A 23 10.67 -6.22 11.55
CA THR A 23 10.68 -7.35 10.63
C THR A 23 10.54 -6.88 9.19
N TRP A 24 11.17 -7.61 8.26
CA TRP A 24 11.05 -7.33 6.82
C TRP A 24 9.60 -7.34 6.35
N ASP A 25 8.81 -8.36 6.71
CA ASP A 25 7.38 -8.44 6.41
C ASP A 25 6.60 -7.22 6.96
N GLY A 26 6.98 -6.73 8.15
CA GLY A 26 6.39 -5.53 8.75
C GLY A 26 6.74 -4.25 7.99
N ILE A 27 7.98 -4.14 7.50
CA ILE A 27 8.43 -3.02 6.66
C ILE A 27 7.68 -3.04 5.32
N GLN A 28 7.56 -4.20 4.67
CA GLN A 28 6.79 -4.34 3.43
C GLN A 28 5.32 -3.95 3.63
N LEU A 29 4.70 -4.40 4.73
CA LEU A 29 3.34 -4.02 5.10
C LEU A 29 3.20 -2.50 5.29
N LEU A 30 4.13 -1.86 6.00
CA LEU A 30 4.12 -0.42 6.20
C LEU A 30 4.17 0.33 4.86
N PHE A 31 5.11 -0.04 3.99
CA PHE A 31 5.25 0.61 2.68
C PHE A 31 4.02 0.38 1.78
N GLY A 32 3.44 -0.81 1.76
CA GLY A 32 2.22 -1.03 1.00
C GLY A 32 1.02 -0.26 1.56
N ILE A 33 0.90 -0.10 2.89
CA ILE A 33 -0.10 0.81 3.48
C ILE A 33 0.14 2.26 3.02
N ILE A 34 1.40 2.70 2.93
CA ILE A 34 1.74 4.03 2.42
C ILE A 34 1.31 4.18 0.96
N ASP A 35 1.67 3.25 0.08
CA ASP A 35 1.26 3.30 -1.34
C ASP A 35 -0.27 3.40 -1.47
N ILE A 36 -1.02 2.60 -0.71
CA ILE A 36 -2.49 2.60 -0.73
C ILE A 36 -3.08 3.93 -0.25
N LYS A 37 -2.47 4.55 0.77
CA LYS A 37 -2.88 5.87 1.23
C LYS A 37 -2.62 6.95 0.19
N VAL A 38 -1.47 6.89 -0.48
CA VAL A 38 -1.11 7.83 -1.54
C VAL A 38 -2.09 7.69 -2.71
N MET A 39 -2.31 6.47 -3.22
CA MET A 39 -3.30 6.22 -4.27
C MET A 39 -4.70 6.69 -3.86
N SER A 40 -5.13 6.43 -2.62
CA SER A 40 -6.43 6.91 -2.12
C SER A 40 -6.52 8.44 -2.09
N ARG A 41 -5.42 9.15 -1.82
CA ARG A 41 -5.38 10.61 -1.89
C ARG A 41 -5.49 11.11 -3.33
N VAL A 42 -4.75 10.49 -4.26
CA VAL A 42 -4.79 10.81 -5.69
C VAL A 42 -6.20 10.66 -6.25
N LEU A 43 -6.84 9.51 -5.99
CA LEU A 43 -8.21 9.23 -6.42
C LEU A 43 -9.28 10.17 -5.81
N LYS A 44 -8.92 10.94 -4.77
CA LYS A 44 -9.81 11.92 -4.11
C LYS A 44 -9.47 13.37 -4.49
N MET A 45 -8.54 13.60 -5.42
CA MET A 45 -8.24 14.94 -5.92
C MET A 45 -9.42 15.45 -6.75
N ALA A 46 -9.67 16.77 -6.72
CA ALA A 46 -10.75 17.40 -7.48
C ALA A 46 -10.58 17.26 -9.00
N ARG A 47 -9.33 17.13 -9.46
CA ARG A 47 -8.96 16.86 -10.85
C ARG A 47 -7.88 15.78 -10.83
N VAL A 48 -8.07 14.73 -11.62
CA VAL A 48 -7.13 13.61 -11.78
C VAL A 48 -6.82 13.45 -13.26
N THR A 49 -5.54 13.38 -13.62
CA THR A 49 -5.12 13.14 -15.00
C THR A 49 -5.11 11.66 -15.34
N LYS A 50 -5.09 11.33 -16.64
CA LYS A 50 -5.00 9.94 -17.10
C LYS A 50 -3.68 9.30 -16.64
N GLU A 51 -2.58 10.06 -16.63
CA GLU A 51 -1.28 9.57 -16.15
C GLU A 51 -1.33 9.21 -14.66
N GLN A 52 -1.99 10.02 -13.84
CA GLN A 52 -2.17 9.75 -12.41
C GLN A 52 -3.02 8.50 -12.15
N LEU A 53 -4.05 8.26 -12.97
CA LEU A 53 -4.84 7.02 -12.90
C LEU A 53 -4.01 5.79 -13.30
N PHE A 54 -3.26 5.89 -14.40
CA PHE A 54 -2.37 4.82 -14.85
C PHE A 54 -1.30 4.50 -13.81
N TRP A 55 -0.75 5.54 -13.17
CA TRP A 55 0.19 5.37 -12.06
C TRP A 55 -0.43 4.61 -10.87
N CYS A 56 -1.68 4.94 -10.50
CA CYS A 56 -2.38 4.21 -9.44
C CYS A 56 -2.59 2.74 -9.82
N GLU A 57 -2.98 2.46 -11.08
CA GLU A 57 -3.17 1.10 -11.59
C GLU A 57 -1.86 0.28 -11.50
N GLU A 58 -0.77 0.83 -12.03
CA GLU A 58 0.54 0.17 -12.02
C GLU A 58 1.09 -0.02 -10.60
N LYS A 59 0.86 0.95 -9.71
CA LYS A 59 1.20 0.80 -8.27
C LYS A 59 0.38 -0.31 -7.61
N MET A 60 -0.90 -0.46 -7.95
CA MET A 60 -1.76 -1.48 -7.35
C MET A 60 -1.40 -2.89 -7.83
N LYS A 61 -1.02 -3.06 -9.10
CA LYS A 61 -0.53 -4.35 -9.64
C LYS A 61 0.73 -4.86 -8.93
N LYS A 62 1.53 -3.95 -8.38
CA LYS A 62 2.76 -4.27 -7.63
C LYS A 62 2.53 -4.64 -6.15
N LEU A 63 1.27 -4.60 -5.69
CA LEU A 63 0.88 -5.01 -4.35
C LEU A 63 0.16 -6.36 -4.44
N ASP A 64 0.86 -7.43 -4.06
CA ASP A 64 0.27 -8.77 -3.98
C ASP A 64 -0.10 -9.10 -2.53
N LEU A 65 -1.36 -9.48 -2.32
CA LEU A 65 -1.94 -9.84 -1.02
C LEU A 65 -2.13 -11.37 -0.88
N SER A 66 -1.40 -12.16 -1.66
CA SER A 66 -1.42 -13.62 -1.59
C SER A 66 -1.00 -14.16 -0.21
N ASP A 67 -1.59 -15.28 0.19
CA ASP A 67 -1.23 -16.04 1.41
C ASP A 67 -1.33 -15.26 2.75
N GLY A 68 -2.08 -14.17 2.78
CA GLY A 68 -2.20 -13.32 3.98
C GLY A 68 -0.91 -12.55 4.31
N LYS A 69 0.02 -12.46 3.36
CA LYS A 69 1.21 -11.61 3.40
C LYS A 69 1.11 -10.54 2.33
N LEU A 70 1.67 -9.37 2.59
CA LEU A 70 1.79 -8.32 1.58
C LEU A 70 3.17 -8.43 0.95
N LYS A 71 3.23 -8.84 -0.31
CA LYS A 71 4.43 -8.76 -1.14
C LYS A 71 4.38 -7.49 -1.95
N ARG A 72 5.44 -6.69 -1.86
CA ARG A 72 5.57 -5.43 -2.57
C ARG A 72 6.80 -5.48 -3.46
N ASP A 73 6.62 -5.16 -4.74
CA ASP A 73 7.76 -4.90 -5.62
C ASP A 73 8.49 -3.61 -5.18
N PRO A 74 9.81 -3.64 -4.95
CA PRO A 74 10.55 -2.50 -4.41
C PRO A 74 10.76 -1.38 -5.43
N SER A 75 10.40 -1.55 -6.70
CA SER A 75 10.67 -0.56 -7.73
C SER A 75 9.92 0.75 -7.46
N PRO A 76 10.63 1.89 -7.36
CA PRO A 76 9.98 3.17 -7.19
C PRO A 76 9.27 3.55 -8.49
N ILE A 77 7.93 3.61 -8.46
CA ILE A 77 7.18 4.35 -9.48
C ILE A 77 6.96 5.75 -8.93
N LEU A 78 7.67 6.73 -9.50
CA LEU A 78 7.52 8.14 -9.14
C LEU A 78 6.11 8.63 -9.51
N PHE A 79 5.53 9.45 -8.65
CA PHE A 79 4.21 10.03 -8.90
C PHE A 79 4.28 10.99 -10.10
N PRO A 80 3.37 10.89 -11.08
CA PRO A 80 3.33 11.81 -12.21
C PRO A 80 2.80 13.17 -11.76
N CYS A 81 3.59 14.21 -12.03
CA CYS A 81 3.26 15.62 -11.75
C CYS A 81 2.20 16.15 -12.71
#